data_AF-A0A441U2G8-F1
#
_entry.id   AF-A0A441U2G8-F1
#
_cell.length_a   1.000
_cell.length_b   1.000
_cell.length_c   1.000
_cell.angle_alpha   90.00
_cell.angle_beta   90.00
_cell.angle_gamma   90.00
#
_symmetry.space_group_name_H-M   'P 1'
#
loop_
_entity.id
_entity.type
_entity.pdbx_description
1 polymer ?
#
loop_
_entity_poly.entity_id
_entity_poly.type
_entity_poly.pdbx_seq_one_letter_code
_entity_poly.pdbx_strand_id
1 'polypeptide(L)'
;MSGWFALSSAAAATFPWAGREWRLEARQPVETVCHNDLTPWNTVFRAGLPVAFIDWDTAAPGPRAWDLGFIAWRWVPFWRDTKCRAHGLPTGVAEKARRYRLLLHAYGFEPEVGVLQAGIERVRQFQEHMWKLVANGSKWQVELARRGVLDEEALEIAWIEEHAAALVGS
;
A
#
# COMPACT_ATOMS: atom_id res chain seq x y z
N MET A 1 -1.56 15.28 16.48
CA MET A 1 -1.35 15.32 15.02
C MET A 1 -2.36 14.37 14.40
N SER A 2 -3.55 14.87 14.08
CA SER A 2 -4.66 14.12 13.51
C SER A 2 -5.10 14.88 12.26
N GLY A 3 -5.15 14.22 11.10
CA GLY A 3 -5.81 14.82 9.93
C GLY A 3 -5.40 14.34 8.53
N TRP A 4 -4.23 13.73 8.33
CA TRP A 4 -3.76 13.40 6.97
C TRP A 4 -4.44 12.17 6.35
N PHE A 5 -4.77 11.16 7.15
CA PHE A 5 -5.46 9.97 6.66
C PHE A 5 -6.98 10.12 6.55
N ALA A 6 -7.58 11.09 7.25
CA ALA A 6 -9.01 11.40 7.15
C ALA A 6 -9.40 11.95 5.76
N LEU A 7 -8.43 12.37 4.94
CA LEU A 7 -8.66 12.90 3.59
C LEU A 7 -9.16 11.84 2.60
N SER A 8 -8.81 10.55 2.75
CA SER A 8 -9.28 9.52 1.80
C SER A 8 -10.79 9.27 1.93
N SER A 9 -11.30 9.20 3.16
CA SER A 9 -12.74 9.01 3.42
C SER A 9 -13.58 10.22 3.00
N ALA A 10 -13.06 11.43 3.18
CA ALA A 10 -13.78 12.67 2.83
C ALA A 10 -13.82 12.96 1.31
N ALA A 11 -12.76 12.64 0.57
CA ALA A 11 -12.66 12.98 -0.86
C ALA A 11 -13.70 12.28 -1.74
N ALA A 12 -14.10 11.04 -1.39
CA ALA A 12 -15.08 10.28 -2.15
C ALA A 12 -16.54 10.50 -1.68
N ALA A 13 -16.75 11.07 -0.49
CA ALA A 13 -18.06 11.10 0.16
C ALA A 13 -19.13 11.93 -0.58
N THR A 14 -18.71 12.91 -1.39
CA THR A 14 -19.63 13.83 -2.12
C THR A 14 -19.71 13.55 -3.61
N PHE A 15 -19.08 12.48 -4.11
CA PHE A 15 -19.05 12.18 -5.54
C PHE A 15 -20.37 11.52 -6.00
N PRO A 16 -21.03 11.99 -7.08
CA PRO A 16 -22.30 11.42 -7.53
C PRO A 16 -22.10 9.99 -8.08
N TRP A 17 -22.65 9.02 -7.36
CA TRP A 17 -22.42 7.59 -7.57
C TRP A 17 -23.53 6.86 -8.34
N ALA A 18 -24.68 7.50 -8.58
CA ALA A 18 -25.82 6.86 -9.21
C ALA A 18 -25.52 6.39 -10.65
N GLY A 19 -25.78 5.12 -10.93
CA GLY A 19 -25.60 4.52 -12.26
C GLY A 19 -24.16 4.20 -12.66
N ARG A 20 -23.22 4.15 -11.70
CA ARG A 20 -21.81 3.81 -11.93
C ARG A 20 -21.43 2.51 -11.24
N GLU A 21 -20.49 1.79 -11.84
CA GLU A 21 -19.92 0.56 -11.29
C GLU A 21 -18.45 0.78 -10.92
N TRP A 22 -18.00 0.14 -9.84
CA TRP A 22 -16.60 0.11 -9.47
C TRP A 22 -15.82 -0.75 -10.47
N ARG A 23 -14.61 -0.32 -10.84
CA ARG A 23 -13.73 -1.13 -11.70
C ARG A 23 -13.23 -2.39 -11.01
N LEU A 24 -12.99 -2.31 -9.71
CA LEU A 24 -12.61 -3.45 -8.89
C LEU A 24 -13.81 -3.91 -8.07
N GLU A 25 -13.91 -5.21 -7.85
CA GLU A 25 -14.93 -5.79 -6.98
C GLU A 25 -14.78 -5.28 -5.53
N ALA A 26 -15.92 -5.04 -4.89
CA ALA A 26 -15.95 -4.67 -3.48
C ALA A 26 -15.41 -5.81 -2.61
N ARG A 27 -14.59 -5.46 -1.62
CA ARG A 27 -14.03 -6.41 -0.65
C ARG A 27 -14.78 -6.32 0.67
N GLN A 28 -15.16 -7.47 1.21
CA GLN A 28 -15.80 -7.52 2.53
C GLN A 28 -14.75 -7.66 3.65
N PRO A 29 -14.99 -7.08 4.84
CA PRO A 29 -16.10 -6.17 5.15
C PRO A 29 -15.90 -4.80 4.48
N VAL A 30 -16.99 -4.18 4.01
CA VAL A 30 -16.95 -2.82 3.48
C VAL A 30 -17.01 -1.81 4.63
N GLU A 31 -15.86 -1.19 4.92
CA GLU A 31 -15.73 -0.17 5.95
C GLU A 31 -15.50 1.23 5.36
N THR A 32 -14.87 1.31 4.19
CA THR A 32 -14.52 2.56 3.50
C THR A 32 -14.44 2.33 1.98
N VAL A 33 -14.27 3.41 1.22
CA VAL A 33 -13.69 3.34 -0.13
C VAL A 33 -12.18 3.27 0.02
N CYS A 34 -11.59 2.14 -0.37
CA CYS A 34 -10.16 1.98 -0.52
C CYS A 34 -9.74 2.58 -1.86
N HIS A 35 -8.62 3.30 -1.87
CA HIS A 35 -8.00 3.82 -3.08
C HIS A 35 -7.25 2.73 -3.85
N ASN A 36 -6.78 1.67 -3.18
CA ASN A 36 -6.02 0.55 -3.74
C ASN A 36 -4.63 0.89 -4.32
N ASP A 37 -4.20 2.15 -4.41
CA ASP A 37 -2.88 2.52 -4.94
C ASP A 37 -2.25 3.79 -4.29
N LEU A 38 -2.28 3.84 -2.96
CA LEU A 38 -1.76 4.99 -2.17
C LEU A 38 -0.23 4.96 -2.02
N THR A 39 0.44 5.10 -3.15
CA THR A 39 1.90 5.16 -3.27
C THR A 39 2.43 6.60 -3.15
N PRO A 40 3.75 6.78 -2.92
CA PRO A 40 4.36 8.11 -2.96
C PRO A 40 4.19 8.86 -4.29
N TRP A 41 4.17 8.18 -5.45
CA TRP A 41 3.97 8.83 -6.76
C TRP A 41 2.52 9.28 -7.00
N ASN A 42 1.55 8.63 -6.38
CA ASN A 42 0.14 9.04 -6.42
C ASN A 42 -0.22 10.02 -5.28
N THR A 43 0.78 10.59 -4.62
CA THR A 43 0.60 11.56 -3.54
C THR A 43 1.17 12.92 -3.93
N VAL A 44 0.35 13.97 -3.87
CA VAL A 44 0.80 15.35 -4.07
C VAL A 44 1.33 15.89 -2.76
N PHE A 45 2.53 16.44 -2.77
CA PHE A 45 3.17 17.03 -1.60
C PHE A 45 3.25 18.56 -1.69
N ARG A 46 3.11 19.23 -0.54
CA ARG A 46 3.37 20.67 -0.38
C ARG A 46 4.19 20.88 0.88
N ALA A 47 5.37 21.51 0.74
CA ALA A 47 6.30 21.74 1.84
C ALA A 47 6.63 20.47 2.65
N GLY A 48 6.81 19.34 1.97
CA GLY A 48 7.17 18.05 2.60
C GLY A 48 6.03 17.30 3.28
N LEU A 49 4.81 17.84 3.26
CA LEU A 49 3.62 17.16 3.74
C LEU A 49 2.83 16.61 2.55
N PRO A 50 2.12 15.47 2.68
CA PRO A 50 1.10 15.10 1.70
C PRO A 50 0.10 16.26 1.59
N VAL A 51 -0.75 16.31 0.57
CA VAL A 51 -1.74 17.40 0.39
C VAL A 51 -2.97 16.94 -0.37
N ALA A 52 -2.80 15.96 -1.26
CA ALA A 52 -3.87 15.30 -1.99
C ALA A 52 -3.41 13.92 -2.48
N PHE A 53 -4.37 13.04 -2.80
CA PHE A 53 -4.16 11.80 -3.52
C PHE A 53 -4.76 11.90 -4.93
N ILE A 54 -4.10 11.28 -5.90
CA ILE A 54 -4.52 11.23 -7.30
C ILE A 54 -4.62 9.78 -7.76
N ASP A 55 -5.15 9.56 -8.97
CA ASP A 55 -5.29 8.23 -9.58
C ASP A 55 -6.28 7.29 -8.86
N TRP A 56 -7.53 7.75 -8.77
CA TRP A 56 -8.65 7.05 -8.11
C TRP A 56 -9.30 5.95 -8.98
N ASP A 57 -8.76 5.63 -10.15
CA ASP A 57 -9.38 4.68 -11.08
C ASP A 57 -9.50 3.26 -10.51
N THR A 58 -8.63 2.91 -9.57
CA THR A 58 -8.65 1.62 -8.87
C THR A 58 -9.41 1.66 -7.54
N ALA A 59 -10.03 2.78 -7.19
CA ALA A 59 -10.78 2.86 -5.94
C ALA A 59 -11.95 1.86 -5.94
N ALA A 60 -12.23 1.27 -4.79
CA ALA A 60 -13.34 0.35 -4.58
C ALA A 60 -13.67 0.18 -3.09
N PRO A 61 -14.90 -0.24 -2.71
CA PRO A 61 -15.27 -0.44 -1.32
C PRO A 61 -14.48 -1.60 -0.71
N GLY A 62 -14.02 -1.43 0.53
CA GLY A 62 -13.15 -2.41 1.17
C GLY A 62 -12.94 -2.18 2.67
N PRO A 63 -12.21 -3.10 3.34
CA PRO A 63 -11.80 -2.93 4.72
C PRO A 63 -10.62 -1.95 4.81
N ARG A 64 -10.56 -1.11 5.85
CA ARG A 64 -9.48 -0.12 6.01
C ARG A 64 -8.09 -0.77 6.05
N ALA A 65 -8.00 -1.96 6.65
CA ALA A 65 -6.77 -2.74 6.73
C ALA A 65 -6.15 -3.06 5.35
N TRP A 66 -6.98 -3.16 4.30
CA TRP A 66 -6.54 -3.45 2.94
C TRP A 66 -5.62 -2.35 2.38
N ASP A 67 -6.08 -1.10 2.44
CA ASP A 67 -5.28 0.05 2.03
C ASP A 67 -4.14 0.31 3.02
N LEU A 68 -4.39 0.21 4.33
CA LEU A 68 -3.37 0.44 5.35
C LEU A 68 -2.18 -0.52 5.23
N GLY A 69 -2.43 -1.80 4.94
CA GLY A 69 -1.38 -2.79 4.68
C GLY A 69 -0.57 -2.44 3.43
N PHE A 70 -1.24 -2.01 2.36
CA PHE A 70 -0.55 -1.61 1.13
C PHE A 70 0.24 -0.30 1.28
N ILE A 71 -0.31 0.68 2.00
CA ILE A 71 0.40 1.91 2.34
C ILE A 71 1.63 1.56 3.19
N ALA A 72 1.50 0.71 4.20
CA ALA A 72 2.64 0.26 4.98
C ALA A 72 3.74 -0.34 4.09
N TRP A 73 3.36 -1.20 3.14
CA TRP A 73 4.28 -1.75 2.15
C TRP A 73 5.01 -0.67 1.32
N ARG A 74 4.31 0.36 0.84
CA ARG A 74 4.92 1.39 -0.04
C ARG A 74 5.70 2.47 0.70
N TRP A 75 5.43 2.69 1.98
CA TRP A 75 5.99 3.81 2.74
C TRP A 75 6.98 3.38 3.83
N VAL A 76 6.90 2.13 4.31
CA VAL A 76 7.88 1.54 5.22
C VAL A 76 8.87 0.72 4.39
N PRO A 77 10.18 0.91 4.55
CA PRO A 77 11.17 0.21 3.73
C PRO A 77 11.31 -1.24 4.22
N PHE A 78 10.35 -2.12 3.92
CA PHE A 78 10.36 -3.55 4.30
C PHE A 78 11.37 -4.40 3.50
N TRP A 79 12.45 -3.77 3.05
CA TRP A 79 13.49 -4.40 2.25
C TRP A 79 14.57 -4.99 3.14
N ARG A 80 15.34 -5.94 2.60
CA ARG A 80 16.57 -6.38 3.25
C ARG A 80 17.51 -5.20 3.47
N ASP A 81 18.22 -5.20 4.59
CA ASP A 81 19.09 -4.09 5.01
C ASP A 81 20.18 -3.73 3.99
N THR A 82 20.66 -4.71 3.21
CA THR A 82 21.60 -4.47 2.11
C THR A 82 21.03 -3.56 1.03
N LYS A 83 19.78 -3.79 0.63
CA LYS A 83 19.03 -2.94 -0.31
C LYS A 83 18.75 -1.58 0.32
N CYS A 84 18.31 -1.53 1.57
CA CYS A 84 18.11 -0.25 2.26
C CYS A 84 19.39 0.61 2.26
N ARG A 85 20.54 0.05 2.62
CA ARG A 85 21.83 0.78 2.60
C ARG A 85 22.18 1.30 1.20
N ALA A 86 22.03 0.48 0.17
CA ALA A 86 22.32 0.86 -1.20
C ALA A 86 21.46 2.05 -1.69
N HIS A 87 20.28 2.23 -1.10
CA HIS A 87 19.34 3.31 -1.41
C HIS A 87 19.31 4.44 -0.36
N GLY A 88 20.23 4.43 0.63
CA GLY A 88 20.26 5.44 1.70
C GLY A 88 19.03 5.41 2.63
N LEU A 89 18.35 4.26 2.72
CA LEU A 89 17.15 4.07 3.54
C LEU A 89 17.48 3.51 4.92
N PRO A 90 16.62 3.76 5.93
CA PRO A 90 16.77 3.21 7.27
C PRO A 90 16.84 1.68 7.28
N THR A 91 17.69 1.15 8.16
CA THR A 91 17.94 -0.29 8.35
C THR A 91 17.48 -0.77 9.71
N GLY A 92 17.34 -2.09 9.86
CA GLY A 92 17.02 -2.73 11.13
C GLY A 92 15.53 -2.86 11.38
N VAL A 93 15.15 -3.98 11.99
CA VAL A 93 13.76 -4.36 12.26
C VAL A 93 13.06 -3.35 13.15
N ALA A 94 13.74 -2.88 14.21
CA ALA A 94 13.16 -1.94 15.16
C ALA A 94 12.73 -0.60 14.52
N GLU A 95 13.54 -0.04 13.62
CA GLU A 95 13.20 1.22 12.93
C GLU A 95 12.06 1.04 11.93
N LYS A 96 12.03 -0.11 11.22
CA LYS A 96 10.93 -0.46 10.31
C LYS A 96 9.63 -0.66 11.10
N ALA A 97 9.69 -1.34 12.24
CA ALA A 97 8.56 -1.51 13.15
C ALA A 97 8.06 -0.17 13.70
N ARG A 98 8.96 0.70 14.16
CA ARG A 98 8.61 2.06 14.62
C ARG A 98 7.85 2.86 13.56
N ARG A 99 8.31 2.81 12.30
CA ARG A 99 7.65 3.49 11.16
C ARG A 99 6.28 2.89 10.84
N TYR A 100 6.17 1.57 10.82
CA TYR A 100 4.91 0.87 10.61
C TYR A 100 3.87 1.25 11.66
N ARG A 101 4.23 1.21 12.95
CA ARG A 101 3.33 1.60 14.04
C ARG A 101 2.96 3.07 14.00
N LEU A 102 3.93 3.95 13.73
CA LEU A 102 3.67 5.38 13.57
C LEU A 102 2.64 5.64 12.46
N LEU A 103 2.74 4.92 11.34
CA LEU A 103 1.81 5.04 10.22
C LEU A 103 0.38 4.68 10.64
N LEU A 104 0.21 3.52 11.29
CA LEU A 104 -1.12 3.05 11.72
C LEU A 104 -1.68 3.90 12.86
N HIS A 105 -0.88 4.27 13.86
CA HIS A 105 -1.32 5.15 14.95
C HIS A 105 -1.73 6.53 14.43
N ALA A 106 -1.04 7.08 13.42
CA ALA A 106 -1.44 8.33 12.80
C ALA A 106 -2.78 8.23 12.04
N TYR A 107 -3.16 7.04 11.58
CA TYR A 107 -4.50 6.74 11.06
C TYR A 107 -5.53 6.53 12.18
N GLY A 108 -5.10 6.17 13.39
CA GLY A 108 -5.96 5.71 14.47
C GLY A 108 -6.29 4.21 14.37
N PHE A 109 -5.34 3.42 13.87
CA PHE A 109 -5.44 1.97 13.73
C PHE A 109 -4.34 1.28 14.54
N GLU A 110 -4.66 0.14 15.15
CA GLU A 110 -3.69 -0.62 15.93
C GLU A 110 -2.85 -1.53 15.01
N PRO A 111 -1.54 -1.67 15.28
CA PRO A 111 -0.66 -2.55 14.53
C PRO A 111 -0.96 -4.01 14.86
N GLU A 112 -1.53 -4.72 13.88
CA GLU A 112 -1.83 -6.15 13.97
C GLU A 112 -1.24 -6.92 12.79
N VAL A 113 -1.06 -8.23 12.99
CA VAL A 113 -0.57 -9.13 11.93
C VAL A 113 -1.57 -9.15 10.75
N GLY A 114 -2.87 -9.01 11.03
CA GLY A 114 -3.90 -8.97 10.00
C GLY A 114 -3.74 -7.81 9.01
N VAL A 115 -3.20 -6.66 9.45
CA VAL A 115 -2.95 -5.52 8.55
C VAL A 115 -1.77 -5.80 7.62
N LEU A 116 -0.71 -6.47 8.11
CA LEU A 116 0.41 -6.91 7.28
C LEU A 116 -0.06 -7.95 6.25
N GLN A 117 -0.89 -8.90 6.67
CA GLN A 117 -1.47 -9.93 5.80
C GLN A 117 -2.33 -9.30 4.70
N ALA A 118 -3.20 -8.34 5.04
CA ALA A 118 -4.00 -7.60 4.07
C ALA A 118 -3.11 -6.86 3.04
N GLY A 119 -1.99 -6.29 3.49
CA GLY A 119 -1.00 -5.67 2.60
C GLY A 119 -0.34 -6.67 1.65
N ILE A 120 0.10 -7.82 2.15
CA ILE A 120 0.68 -8.91 1.34
C ILE A 120 -0.33 -9.40 0.30
N GLU A 121 -1.58 -9.64 0.71
CA GLU A 121 -2.64 -10.07 -0.21
C GLU A 121 -2.92 -9.02 -1.29
N ARG A 122 -2.92 -7.74 -0.93
CA ARG A 122 -3.08 -6.64 -1.90
C ARG A 122 -1.94 -6.60 -2.90
N VAL A 123 -0.70 -6.79 -2.45
CA VAL A 123 0.48 -6.87 -3.33
C VAL A 123 0.39 -8.08 -4.26
N ARG A 124 0.02 -9.26 -3.74
CA ARG A 124 -0.20 -10.45 -4.57
C ARG A 124 -1.29 -10.20 -5.64
N GLN A 125 -2.38 -9.54 -5.28
CA GLN A 125 -3.43 -9.16 -6.23
C GLN A 125 -2.92 -8.15 -7.30
N PHE A 126 -2.10 -7.18 -6.89
CA PHE A 126 -1.46 -6.23 -7.80
C PHE A 126 -0.54 -6.96 -8.79
N GLN A 127 0.30 -7.86 -8.29
CA GLN A 127 1.20 -8.67 -9.10
C GLN A 127 0.46 -9.51 -10.13
N GLU A 128 -0.60 -10.21 -9.70
CA GLU A 128 -1.41 -11.02 -10.61
C GLU A 128 -1.99 -10.17 -11.74
N HIS A 129 -2.46 -8.96 -11.43
CA HIS A 129 -2.93 -8.01 -12.43
C HIS A 129 -1.82 -7.55 -13.39
N MET A 130 -0.64 -7.21 -12.86
CA MET A 130 0.52 -6.80 -13.66
C MET A 130 0.96 -7.93 -14.61
N TRP A 131 1.01 -9.17 -14.12
CA TRP A 131 1.35 -10.33 -14.95
C TRP A 131 0.30 -10.65 -16.01
N LYS A 132 -0.99 -10.43 -15.73
CA LYS A 132 -2.05 -10.50 -16.77
C LYS A 132 -1.83 -9.45 -17.86
N LEU A 133 -1.45 -8.22 -17.50
CA LEU A 133 -1.11 -7.17 -18.48
C LEU A 133 0.13 -7.53 -19.30
N VAL A 134 1.14 -8.16 -18.69
CA VAL A 134 2.32 -8.71 -19.40
C VAL A 134 1.89 -9.77 -20.41
N ALA A 135 1.09 -10.75 -19.98
CA ALA A 135 0.61 -11.84 -20.82
C ALA A 135 -0.23 -11.33 -22.00
N ASN A 136 -0.99 -10.24 -21.79
CA ASN A 136 -1.79 -9.57 -22.81
C ASN A 136 -0.96 -8.61 -23.71
N GLY A 137 0.36 -8.53 -23.52
CA GLY A 137 1.26 -7.75 -24.38
C GLY A 137 1.25 -6.25 -24.11
N SER A 138 0.82 -5.79 -22.93
CA SER A 138 0.89 -4.38 -22.59
C SER A 138 2.35 -3.91 -22.55
N LYS A 139 2.72 -3.03 -23.48
CA LYS A 139 4.11 -2.63 -23.76
C LYS A 139 4.85 -2.17 -22.50
N TRP A 140 4.19 -1.37 -21.66
CA TRP A 140 4.79 -0.84 -20.43
C TRP A 140 5.05 -1.94 -19.40
N GLN A 141 4.06 -2.78 -19.11
CA GLN A 141 4.21 -3.87 -18.14
C GLN A 141 5.24 -4.91 -18.60
N VAL A 142 5.31 -5.22 -19.90
CA VAL A 142 6.35 -6.09 -20.48
C VAL A 142 7.75 -5.51 -20.23
N GLU A 143 7.94 -4.20 -20.37
CA GLU A 143 9.22 -3.55 -20.08
C GLU A 143 9.57 -3.56 -18.60
N LEU A 144 8.60 -3.33 -17.70
CA LEU A 144 8.82 -3.45 -16.25
C LEU A 144 9.25 -4.85 -15.84
N ALA A 145 8.59 -5.88 -16.38
CA ALA A 145 8.96 -7.27 -16.14
C ALA A 145 10.38 -7.57 -16.66
N ARG A 146 10.73 -7.12 -17.87
CA ARG A 146 12.09 -7.28 -18.43
C ARG A 146 13.17 -6.66 -17.56
N ARG A 147 12.87 -5.53 -16.88
CA ARG A 147 13.78 -4.85 -15.98
C ARG A 147 13.88 -5.48 -14.59
N GLY A 148 13.18 -6.59 -14.34
CA GLY A 148 13.14 -7.27 -13.04
C GLY A 148 12.36 -6.53 -11.96
N VAL A 149 11.59 -5.50 -12.32
CA VAL A 149 10.86 -4.66 -11.34
C VAL A 149 9.79 -5.46 -10.60
N LEU A 150 9.24 -6.51 -11.24
CA LEU A 150 8.20 -7.37 -10.67
C LEU A 150 8.77 -8.53 -9.81
N ASP A 151 10.09 -8.74 -9.80
CA ASP A 151 10.72 -9.89 -9.14
C ASP A 151 11.08 -9.60 -7.66
N GLU A 152 11.20 -8.32 -7.30
CA GLU A 152 11.65 -7.87 -5.98
C GLU A 152 10.61 -8.09 -4.87
N GLU A 153 9.33 -8.12 -5.23
CA GLU A 153 8.23 -8.15 -4.27
C GLU A 153 8.20 -9.45 -3.46
N ALA A 154 8.60 -10.60 -4.04
CA ALA A 154 8.65 -11.86 -3.30
C ALA A 154 9.62 -11.82 -2.11
N LEU A 155 10.74 -11.09 -2.26
CA LEU A 155 11.73 -10.92 -1.19
C LEU A 155 11.21 -10.03 -0.06
N GLU A 156 10.42 -9.03 -0.42
CA GLU A 156 9.78 -8.10 0.51
C GLU A 156 8.64 -8.80 1.28
N ILE A 157 7.87 -9.67 0.61
CA ILE A 157 6.83 -10.50 1.25
C ILE A 157 7.48 -11.41 2.29
N ALA A 158 8.53 -12.13 1.89
CA ALA A 158 9.25 -13.04 2.78
C ALA A 158 9.83 -12.29 3.99
N TRP A 159 10.39 -11.09 3.77
CA TRP A 159 10.91 -10.26 4.86
C TRP A 159 9.81 -9.86 5.85
N ILE A 160 8.63 -9.44 5.37
CA ILE A 160 7.50 -9.09 6.25
C ILE A 160 7.00 -10.30 7.01
N GLU A 161 6.83 -11.46 6.34
CA GLU A 161 6.37 -12.70 6.96
C GLU A 161 7.34 -13.15 8.07
N GLU A 162 8.66 -13.09 7.82
CA GLU A 162 9.70 -13.43 8.81
C GLU A 162 9.66 -12.51 10.04
N HIS A 163 9.37 -11.22 9.85
CA HIS A 163 9.47 -10.20 10.89
C HIS A 163 8.13 -9.75 11.47
N ALA A 164 7.01 -10.38 11.08
CA ALA A 164 5.66 -9.94 11.42
C ALA A 164 5.45 -9.73 12.92
N ALA A 165 5.91 -10.65 13.75
CA ALA A 165 5.81 -10.55 15.21
C ALA A 165 6.56 -9.35 15.78
N ALA A 166 7.76 -9.06 15.26
CA ALA A 166 8.56 -7.91 15.69
C ALA A 166 7.97 -6.58 15.18
N LEU A 167 7.31 -6.58 14.02
CA LEU A 167 6.66 -5.38 13.48
C LEU A 167 5.48 -4.93 14.36
N VAL A 168 4.73 -5.88 14.93
CA VAL A 168 3.53 -5.60 15.75
C VAL A 168 3.81 -5.55 17.26
N GLY A 169 4.82 -6.27 17.75
CA GLY A 169 5.09 -6.42 19.19
C GLY A 169 5.69 -5.17 19.83
N SER A 170 5.20 -4.75 20.99
CA SER A 170 5.63 -3.53 21.71
C SER A 170 7.14 -3.38 21.86
#